data_AF-A0A531L798-F1
#
_entry.id   AF-A0A531L798-F1
#
_cell.length_a   1.000
_cell.length_b   1.000
_cell.length_c   1.000
_cell.angle_alpha   90.00
_cell.angle_beta   90.00
_cell.angle_gamma   90.00
#
_symmetry.space_group_name_H-M   'P 1'
#
loop_
_entity.id
_entity.type
_entity.pdbx_description
1 polymer ?
#
loop_
_entity_poly.entity_id
_entity_poly.type
_entity_poly.pdbx_seq_one_letter_code
_entity_poly.pdbx_strand_id
1 'polypeptide(L)'
;MFRLRRLEFASDSVKRPQYFGHLTNDIVYKRVEAGVLKELKRVTPRNESGRPIARYSQSLTKNIRYPKLKEHLGAVVAFMRISKNWDGFMNLLNEHYP
;
A
#
# COMPACT_ATOMS: atom_id res chain seq x y z
N MET A 1 10.06 2.85 -2.72
CA MET A 1 9.83 3.34 -1.34
C MET A 1 11.12 3.70 -0.60
N PHE A 2 12.00 2.74 -0.26
CA PHE A 2 13.25 2.99 0.50
C PHE A 2 14.12 4.08 -0.15
N ARG A 3 14.42 3.95 -1.45
CA ARG A 3 15.10 4.97 -2.27
C ARG A 3 14.51 6.38 -2.10
N LEU A 4 13.19 6.52 -2.24
CA LEU A 4 12.51 7.82 -2.18
C LEU A 4 12.61 8.48 -0.81
N ARG A 5 12.69 7.67 0.26
CA ARG A 5 12.82 8.14 1.64
C ARG A 5 14.27 8.13 2.16
N ARG A 6 15.25 7.92 1.27
CA ARG A 6 16.69 7.85 1.60
C ARG A 6 17.00 6.85 2.72
N LEU A 7 16.31 5.71 2.72
CA LEU A 7 16.57 4.62 3.65
C LEU A 7 17.44 3.56 2.97
N GLU A 8 18.38 3.01 3.73
CA GLU A 8 19.16 1.86 3.31
C GLU A 8 18.27 0.61 3.23
N PHE A 9 18.48 -0.16 2.18
CA PHE A 9 17.83 -1.45 2.00
C PHE A 9 18.84 -2.55 2.32
N ALA A 10 18.69 -3.16 3.49
CA ALA A 10 19.46 -4.31 3.91
C ALA A 10 19.08 -5.52 3.03
N SER A 11 19.95 -5.94 2.12
CA SER A 11 19.67 -7.05 1.19
C SER A 11 19.53 -8.41 1.89
N ASP A 12 20.11 -8.52 3.08
CA ASP A 12 20.07 -9.65 4.01
C ASP A 12 18.81 -9.68 4.88
N SER A 13 18.02 -8.60 4.91
CA SER A 13 16.81 -8.52 5.73
C SER A 13 15.61 -7.92 5.01
N VAL A 14 14.49 -8.65 5.01
CA VAL A 14 13.21 -8.12 4.54
C VAL A 14 12.51 -7.20 5.55
N LYS A 15 13.13 -6.94 6.71
CA LYS A 15 12.56 -6.10 7.76
C LYS A 15 12.45 -4.66 7.27
N ARG A 16 11.26 -4.08 7.45
CA ARG A 16 10.98 -2.68 7.11
C ARG A 16 10.66 -1.91 8.40
N PRO A 17 10.96 -0.61 8.47
CA PRO A 17 10.52 0.22 9.58
C PRO A 17 9.01 0.09 9.78
N GLN A 18 8.56 0.01 11.03
CA GLN A 18 7.16 -0.28 11.37
C GLN A 18 6.16 0.68 10.71
N TYR A 19 6.54 1.95 10.53
CA TYR A 19 5.66 2.95 9.93
C TYR A 19 5.29 2.66 8.47
N PHE A 20 6.00 1.77 7.76
CA PHE A 20 5.70 1.42 6.36
C PHE A 20 4.28 0.83 6.21
N GLY A 21 3.74 0.22 7.25
CA GLY A 21 2.34 -0.23 7.28
C GLY A 21 1.36 0.93 7.10
N HIS A 22 1.60 2.05 7.80
CA HIS A 22 0.78 3.25 7.67
C HIS A 22 0.85 3.85 6.27
N LEU A 23 2.05 3.88 5.69
CA LEU A 23 2.24 4.39 4.33
C LEU A 23 1.55 3.51 3.29
N THR A 24 1.63 2.19 3.43
CA THR A 24 0.96 1.27 2.51
C THR A 24 -0.57 1.43 2.58
N ASN A 25 -1.11 1.61 3.79
CA ASN A 25 -2.53 1.89 3.97
C ASN A 25 -2.94 3.19 3.27
N ASP A 26 -2.12 4.24 3.37
CA ASP A 26 -2.42 5.54 2.78
C ASP A 26 -2.32 5.54 1.26
N ILE A 27 -1.24 4.99 0.72
CA ILE A 27 -0.91 5.06 -0.71
C ILE A 27 -1.74 4.08 -1.54
N VAL A 28 -2.06 2.93 -0.97
CA VAL A 28 -2.75 1.85 -1.67
C VAL A 28 -4.19 1.79 -1.21
N TYR A 29 -4.45 1.35 0.03
CA TYR A 29 -5.79 0.91 0.38
C TYR A 29 -6.83 2.04 0.53
N LYS A 30 -6.41 3.25 0.94
CA LYS A 30 -7.33 4.38 1.06
C LYS A 30 -7.73 4.98 -0.30
N ARG A 31 -6.89 4.86 -1.33
CA ARG A 31 -6.98 5.61 -2.59
C ARG A 31 -7.55 4.82 -3.78
N VAL A 32 -7.68 3.50 -3.65
CA VAL A 32 -8.14 2.64 -4.76
C VAL A 32 -9.64 2.78 -5.02
N GLU A 33 -10.44 2.80 -3.95
CA GLU A 33 -11.89 3.03 -4.03
C GLU A 33 -12.47 3.21 -2.62
N ALA A 34 -13.47 4.08 -2.49
CA ALA A 34 -14.23 4.22 -1.26
C ALA A 34 -14.88 2.89 -0.89
N GLY A 35 -14.38 2.23 0.15
CA GLY A 35 -14.91 0.96 0.64
C GLY A 35 -13.98 -0.25 0.46
N VAL A 36 -12.94 -0.20 -0.37
CA VAL A 36 -11.99 -1.34 -0.51
C VAL A 36 -11.27 -1.62 0.79
N LEU A 37 -10.77 -0.59 1.49
CA LEU A 37 -10.17 -0.79 2.82
C LEU A 37 -11.18 -1.33 3.85
N LYS A 38 -12.47 -0.95 3.74
CA LYS A 38 -13.54 -1.43 4.63
C LYS A 38 -13.87 -2.90 4.36
N GLU A 39 -14.00 -3.27 3.09
CA GLU A 39 -14.14 -4.64 2.60
C GLU A 39 -12.96 -5.51 3.06
N LEU A 40 -11.71 -5.05 2.87
CA LEU A 40 -10.52 -5.76 3.33
C LEU A 40 -10.50 -5.95 4.84
N LYS A 41 -10.84 -4.90 5.60
CA LYS A 41 -10.97 -4.98 7.06
C LYS A 41 -12.09 -5.93 7.51
N ARG A 42 -13.15 -6.12 6.70
CA ARG A 42 -14.27 -7.03 6.97
C ARG A 42 -13.87 -8.49 6.69
N VAL A 43 -13.21 -8.76 5.57
CA VAL A 43 -12.88 -10.13 5.16
C VAL A 43 -11.61 -10.67 5.81
N THR A 44 -10.72 -9.79 6.31
CA THR A 44 -9.52 -10.22 7.02
C THR A 44 -9.85 -10.48 8.49
N PRO A 45 -9.65 -11.72 8.99
CA PRO A 45 -9.87 -12.06 10.39
C PRO A 45 -9.07 -11.15 11.32
N ARG A 46 -9.65 -10.79 12.47
CA ARG A 46 -9.00 -10.00 13.52
C ARG A 46 -8.92 -10.79 14.81
N ASN A 47 -7.83 -10.59 15.54
CA ASN A 47 -7.67 -11.18 16.87
C ASN A 47 -8.49 -10.40 17.92
N GLU A 48 -8.51 -10.92 19.14
CA GLU A 48 -9.21 -10.31 20.29
C GLU A 48 -8.78 -8.86 20.56
N SER A 49 -7.52 -8.51 20.25
CA SER A 49 -6.99 -7.15 20.36
C SER A 49 -7.30 -6.25 19.16
N GLY A 50 -8.16 -6.69 18.22
CA GLY A 50 -8.59 -5.94 17.05
C GLY A 50 -7.56 -5.80 15.93
N ARG A 51 -6.42 -6.49 16.02
CA ARG A 51 -5.36 -6.50 14.99
C ARG A 51 -5.65 -7.55 13.92
N PRO A 52 -5.34 -7.29 12.64
CA PRO A 52 -5.48 -8.28 11.58
C PRO A 52 -4.61 -9.50 11.84
N ILE A 53 -5.18 -10.70 11.76
CA ILE A 53 -4.44 -11.96 11.95
C ILE A 53 -3.69 -12.34 10.67
N ALA A 54 -4.19 -11.89 9.52
CA ALA A 54 -3.59 -12.12 8.21
C ALA A 54 -3.25 -10.79 7.51
N ARG A 55 -2.35 -10.84 6.52
CA ARG A 55 -2.00 -9.67 5.72
C ARG A 55 -3.16 -9.36 4.77
N TYR A 56 -3.55 -8.09 4.65
CA TYR A 56 -4.59 -7.66 3.69
C TYR A 56 -4.28 -8.07 2.26
N SER A 57 -2.99 -8.14 1.89
CA SER A 57 -2.55 -8.63 0.58
C SER A 57 -2.99 -10.08 0.29
N GLN A 58 -3.17 -10.93 1.30
CA GLN A 58 -3.63 -12.31 1.11
C GLN A 58 -5.14 -12.39 0.84
N SER A 59 -5.93 -11.52 1.47
CA SER A 59 -7.37 -11.40 1.20
C SER A 59 -7.66 -10.82 -0.19
N LEU A 60 -6.72 -10.06 -0.75
CA LEU A 60 -6.78 -9.52 -2.10
C LEU A 60 -6.61 -10.59 -3.18
N THR A 61 -5.64 -11.50 -3.01
CA THR A 61 -5.36 -12.53 -4.01
C THR A 61 -6.50 -13.54 -4.19
N LYS A 62 -7.32 -13.74 -3.15
CA LYS A 62 -8.48 -14.65 -3.19
C LYS A 62 -9.72 -14.05 -3.85
N ASN A 63 -9.78 -12.73 -3.99
CA ASN A 63 -10.92 -12.05 -4.57
C ASN A 63 -10.58 -11.60 -6.00
N ILE A 64 -11.18 -12.29 -6.97
CA ILE A 64 -11.07 -12.02 -8.43
C ILE A 64 -11.51 -10.57 -8.79
N ARG A 65 -12.16 -9.85 -7.87
CA ARG A 65 -12.85 -8.57 -8.11
C ARG A 65 -12.02 -7.28 -7.91
N TYR A 66 -10.68 -7.32 -7.88
CA TYR A 66 -9.91 -6.08 -7.78
C TYR A 66 -9.07 -5.68 -9.01
N PRO A 67 -9.62 -5.69 -10.25
CA PRO A 67 -8.94 -5.09 -11.41
C PRO A 67 -8.45 -3.66 -11.15
N LYS A 68 -9.28 -2.82 -10.51
CA LYS A 68 -8.95 -1.44 -10.14
C LYS A 68 -7.75 -1.33 -9.20
N LEU A 69 -7.59 -2.28 -8.27
CA LEU A 69 -6.42 -2.29 -7.40
C LEU A 69 -5.16 -2.62 -8.18
N LYS A 70 -5.22 -3.58 -9.11
CA LYS A 70 -4.06 -3.93 -9.92
C LYS A 70 -3.62 -2.75 -10.78
N GLU A 71 -4.58 -2.03 -11.36
CA GLU A 71 -4.36 -0.79 -12.10
C GLU A 71 -3.73 0.30 -11.21
N HIS A 72 -4.32 0.57 -10.04
CA HIS A 72 -3.78 1.52 -9.06
C HIS A 72 -2.36 1.18 -8.63
N LEU A 73 -2.08 -0.08 -8.29
CA LEU A 73 -0.74 -0.54 -7.93
C LEU A 73 0.25 -0.32 -9.08
N GLY A 74 -0.17 -0.56 -10.32
CA GLY A 74 0.62 -0.26 -11.51
C GLY A 74 0.99 1.23 -11.58
N ALA A 75 0.01 2.12 -11.42
CA ALA A 75 0.23 3.56 -11.44
C ALA A 75 1.12 4.04 -10.28
N VAL A 76 0.89 3.56 -9.06
CA VAL A 76 1.74 3.85 -7.89
C VAL A 76 3.19 3.45 -8.16
N VAL A 77 3.43 2.26 -8.70
CA VAL A 77 4.79 1.81 -9.04
C VAL A 77 5.41 2.69 -10.13
N ALA A 78 4.64 3.08 -11.16
CA ALA A 78 5.12 4.00 -12.19
C ALA A 78 5.53 5.36 -11.59
N PHE A 79 4.68 5.96 -10.76
CA PHE A 79 4.98 7.22 -10.06
C PHE A 79 6.22 7.10 -9.17
N MET A 80 6.37 5.99 -8.44
CA MET A 80 7.56 5.73 -7.64
C MET A 80 8.84 5.60 -8.49
N ARG A 81 8.75 5.12 -9.73
CA ARG A 81 9.90 4.97 -10.63
C ARG A 81 10.34 6.31 -11.20
N ILE A 82 9.40 7.13 -11.66
CA ILE A 82 9.71 8.44 -12.28
C ILE A 82 10.09 9.51 -11.27
N SER A 83 9.65 9.37 -10.01
CA SER A 83 9.92 10.37 -8.98
C SER A 83 11.36 10.34 -8.48
N LYS A 84 11.96 11.54 -8.35
CA LYS A 84 13.31 11.71 -7.81
C LYS A 84 13.36 11.57 -6.28
N ASN A 85 12.34 12.06 -5.59
CA ASN A 85 12.23 12.09 -4.14
C ASN A 85 10.81 11.76 -3.66
N TRP A 86 10.64 11.64 -2.34
CA TRP A 86 9.36 11.33 -1.71
C TRP A 86 8.27 12.35 -2.02
N ASP A 87 8.60 13.64 -1.98
CA ASP A 87 7.62 14.70 -2.15
C ASP A 87 7.07 14.75 -3.58
N GLY A 88 7.94 14.59 -4.59
CA GLY A 88 7.51 14.49 -5.98
C GLY A 88 6.60 13.28 -6.23
N PHE A 89 6.88 12.15 -5.57
CA PHE A 89 6.01 10.99 -5.62
C PHE A 89 4.65 11.28 -4.97
N MET A 90 4.63 11.88 -3.79
CA MET A 90 3.38 12.18 -3.08
C MET A 90 2.55 13.23 -3.80
N ASN A 91 3.17 14.21 -4.46
CA ASN A 91 2.47 15.21 -5.26
C ASN A 91 1.73 14.55 -6.44
N LEU A 92 2.43 13.74 -7.24
CA LEU A 92 1.81 12.98 -8.34
C LEU A 92 0.70 12.05 -7.84
N LEU A 93 0.94 11.38 -6.70
CA LEU A 93 -0.04 10.49 -6.13
C LEU A 93 -1.29 11.24 -5.67
N ASN A 94 -1.15 12.37 -4.98
CA ASN A 94 -2.28 13.17 -4.50
C ASN A 94 -3.05 13.83 -5.65
N GLU A 95 -2.37 14.20 -6.73
CA GLU A 95 -2.98 14.80 -7.91
C GLU A 95 -3.85 13.79 -8.68
N HIS A 96 -3.37 12.57 -8.89
CA HIS A 96 -4.07 11.55 -9.68
C HIS A 96 -4.95 10.60 -8.85
N TYR A 97 -4.65 10.43 -7.56
CA TYR A 97 -5.35 9.53 -6.63
C TYR A 97 -5.49 10.16 -5.24
N PRO A 98 -6.38 11.15 -5.06
CA PRO A 98 -6.57 11.85 -3.79
C PRO A 98 -7.09 10.95 -2.66
#